data_AF-A0A7C8IRL5-F1
#
_entry.id   AF-A0A7C8IRL5-F1
#
_cell.length_a   1.000
_cell.length_b   1.000
_cell.length_c   1.000
_cell.angle_alpha   90.00
_cell.angle_beta   90.00
_cell.angle_gamma   90.00
#
_symmetry.space_group_name_H-M   'P 1'
#
loop_
_entity.id
_entity.type
_entity.pdbx_description
1 polymer ?
#
loop_
_entity_poly.entity_id
_entity_poly.type
_entity_poly.pdbx_seq_one_letter_code
_entity_poly.pdbx_strand_id
1 'polypeptide(L)'
;MSNPSPDIVALINHLSIFPHFFGSATWELPPLRRPKYPDHAILSLSQAVETLDCLMSRCVRLLRAFDPFRLSQDKADIPSPLILTQYELLRELDIWHAEFVVFKESLESNIENDRFLRIMEIRWYVCNIWLQIANQDEMFCDAMIFRAQFERVVEVAREYATLGSLAVTQSPNFFKFEMGIAPLLHFVVLKCRYLELRLEAWNLLRVVGCARESLWDSIIMYAIGRRVIEREHGIELPPGITNEQLEQMGFNSALPSDEMRIRDSYLEDEIELHVDCGGVLMTRRRISFLMPHSDQNQLKRVRDWLYLPEKN
;
A
#
# COMPACT_ATOMS: atom_id res chain seq x y z
N MET A 1 -30.09 3.24 -17.02
CA MET A 1 -29.46 3.70 -15.77
C MET A 1 -28.46 4.77 -16.16
N SER A 2 -28.61 5.99 -15.66
CA SER A 2 -27.67 7.10 -15.90
C SER A 2 -26.27 6.71 -15.41
N ASN A 3 -25.24 6.98 -16.22
CA ASN A 3 -23.86 6.78 -15.79
C ASN A 3 -23.58 7.66 -14.56
N PRO A 4 -22.94 7.12 -13.50
CA PRO A 4 -22.57 7.91 -12.34
C PRO A 4 -21.64 9.07 -12.73
N SER A 5 -21.70 10.18 -11.99
CA SER A 5 -20.81 11.32 -12.22
C SER A 5 -19.33 10.91 -12.03
N PRO A 6 -18.37 11.59 -12.68
CA PRO A 6 -16.94 11.31 -12.53
C PRO A 6 -16.49 11.27 -11.06
N ASP A 7 -17.00 12.20 -10.24
CA ASP A 7 -16.70 12.27 -8.80
C ASP A 7 -17.20 11.04 -8.03
N ILE A 8 -18.40 10.55 -8.36
CA ILE A 8 -18.97 9.33 -7.75
C ILE A 8 -18.15 8.11 -8.16
N VAL A 9 -17.65 8.07 -9.38
CA VAL A 9 -16.77 6.98 -9.82
C VAL A 9 -15.42 7.04 -9.10
N ALA A 10 -14.77 8.21 -9.05
CA ALA A 10 -13.52 8.39 -8.32
C ALA A 10 -13.68 7.93 -6.85
N LEU A 11 -14.79 8.32 -6.21
CA LEU A 11 -15.15 7.86 -4.87
C LEU A 11 -15.28 6.33 -4.78
N ILE A 12 -16.08 5.70 -5.65
CA ILE A 12 -16.28 4.24 -5.62
C ILE A 12 -14.97 3.49 -5.87
N ASN A 13 -14.14 3.95 -6.80
CA ASN A 13 -12.82 3.37 -7.06
C ASN A 13 -11.94 3.46 -5.81
N HIS A 14 -11.90 4.64 -5.17
CA HIS A 14 -11.13 4.88 -3.97
C HIS A 14 -11.63 4.05 -2.76
N LEU A 15 -12.94 3.96 -2.56
CA LEU A 15 -13.56 3.12 -1.52
C LEU A 15 -13.35 1.62 -1.77
N SER A 16 -13.22 1.19 -3.02
CA SER A 16 -12.94 -0.22 -3.36
C SER A 16 -11.54 -0.66 -2.91
N ILE A 17 -10.61 0.30 -2.74
CA ILE A 17 -9.23 0.05 -2.30
C ILE A 17 -9.16 -0.09 -0.77
N PHE A 18 -10.03 0.62 -0.04
CA PHE A 18 -10.03 0.70 1.43
C PHE A 18 -10.02 -0.66 2.15
N PRO A 19 -10.88 -1.62 1.79
CA PRO A 19 -10.90 -2.93 2.45
C PRO A 19 -9.63 -3.77 2.26
N HIS A 20 -8.78 -3.48 1.27
CA HIS A 20 -7.53 -4.23 1.05
C HIS A 20 -6.48 -3.96 2.15
N PHE A 21 -6.52 -2.78 2.76
CA PHE A 21 -5.52 -2.36 3.74
C PHE A 21 -5.99 -2.45 5.21
N PHE A 22 -7.30 -2.45 5.46
CA PHE A 22 -7.85 -2.37 6.84
C PHE A 22 -8.90 -3.45 7.18
N GLY A 23 -9.08 -4.46 6.34
CA GLY A 23 -9.65 -5.76 6.72
C GLY A 23 -11.09 -5.81 7.28
N SER A 24 -11.86 -4.72 7.37
CA SER A 24 -13.07 -4.73 8.20
C SER A 24 -14.42 -4.87 7.48
N ALA A 25 -14.51 -4.78 6.15
CA ALA A 25 -15.76 -5.12 5.46
C ALA A 25 -15.56 -5.37 3.96
N THR A 26 -16.09 -6.49 3.48
CA THR A 26 -16.42 -6.73 2.06
C THR A 26 -17.59 -5.83 1.68
N TRP A 27 -17.37 -4.51 1.56
CA TRP A 27 -18.35 -3.69 0.88
C TRP A 27 -18.34 -4.13 -0.58
N GLU A 28 -19.37 -4.87 -1.00
CA GLU A 28 -19.60 -5.22 -2.40
C GLU A 28 -20.04 -3.96 -3.15
N LEU A 29 -19.10 -3.02 -3.33
CA LEU A 29 -19.33 -1.89 -4.22
C LEU A 29 -19.59 -2.46 -5.61
N PRO A 30 -20.69 -2.08 -6.29
CA PRO A 30 -21.02 -2.64 -7.59
C PRO A 30 -19.85 -2.43 -8.55
N PRO A 31 -19.52 -3.43 -9.39
CA PRO A 31 -18.50 -3.27 -10.40
C PRO A 31 -18.93 -2.14 -11.32
N LEU A 32 -18.15 -1.07 -11.35
CA LEU A 32 -18.35 -0.03 -12.34
C LEU A 32 -17.97 -0.63 -13.69
N ARG A 33 -18.99 -0.86 -14.54
CA ARG A 33 -18.77 -1.26 -15.93
C ARG A 33 -18.05 -0.10 -16.62
N ARG A 34 -16.74 -0.20 -16.72
CA ARG A 34 -15.93 0.67 -17.57
C ARG A 34 -15.35 -0.18 -18.71
N PRO A 35 -15.30 0.37 -19.94
CA PRO A 35 -14.77 -0.36 -21.08
C PRO A 35 -13.32 -0.82 -20.81
N LYS A 36 -12.86 -1.82 -21.58
CA LYS A 36 -11.43 -2.17 -21.67
C LYS A 36 -10.61 -0.90 -21.83
N TYR A 37 -9.39 -0.88 -21.28
CA TYR A 37 -8.47 0.24 -21.41
C TYR A 37 -8.55 0.81 -22.83
N PRO A 38 -8.95 2.08 -22.99
CA PRO A 38 -9.27 2.59 -24.30
C PRO A 38 -8.00 2.70 -25.15
N ASP A 39 -8.07 2.31 -26.43
CA ASP A 39 -6.95 2.36 -27.39
C ASP A 39 -6.61 3.82 -27.78
N HIS A 40 -6.24 4.67 -26.81
CA HIS A 40 -5.80 6.03 -27.07
C HIS A 40 -4.64 6.44 -26.17
N ALA A 41 -3.72 7.22 -26.73
CA ALA A 41 -2.58 7.75 -26.00
C ALA A 41 -3.02 8.64 -24.82
N ILE A 42 -2.19 8.65 -23.77
CA ILE A 42 -2.29 9.60 -22.65
C ILE A 42 -1.83 10.98 -23.15
N LEU A 43 -2.74 11.95 -23.14
CA LEU A 43 -2.51 13.32 -23.64
C LEU A 43 -2.47 14.37 -22.52
N SER A 44 -2.87 14.00 -21.30
CA SER A 44 -2.94 14.93 -20.17
C SER A 44 -2.75 14.23 -18.82
N LEU A 45 -2.36 15.00 -17.81
CA LEU A 45 -2.21 14.52 -16.43
C LEU A 45 -3.53 13.96 -15.88
N SER A 46 -4.64 14.67 -16.10
CA SER A 46 -5.97 14.21 -15.65
C SER A 46 -6.37 12.88 -16.26
N GLN A 47 -6.05 12.67 -17.54
CA GLN A 47 -6.32 11.41 -18.23
C GLN A 47 -5.44 10.28 -17.66
N ALA A 48 -4.16 10.54 -17.38
CA ALA A 48 -3.27 9.58 -16.74
C ALA A 48 -3.81 9.11 -15.37
N VAL A 49 -4.31 10.03 -14.54
CA VAL A 49 -4.95 9.70 -13.26
C VAL A 49 -6.19 8.85 -13.48
N GLU A 50 -7.12 9.32 -14.30
CA GLU A 50 -8.42 8.65 -14.46
C GLU A 50 -8.25 7.21 -14.96
N THR A 51 -7.37 7.02 -15.93
CA THR A 51 -7.16 5.69 -16.52
C THR A 51 -6.42 4.76 -15.57
N LEU A 52 -5.42 5.26 -14.82
CA LEU A 52 -4.72 4.45 -13.82
C LEU A 52 -5.62 4.11 -12.63
N ASP A 53 -6.43 5.05 -12.14
CA ASP A 53 -7.37 4.80 -11.04
C ASP A 53 -8.42 3.73 -11.42
N CYS A 54 -8.82 3.70 -12.70
CA CYS A 54 -9.68 2.66 -13.24
C CYS A 54 -8.99 1.28 -13.19
N LEU A 55 -7.74 1.20 -13.68
CA LEU A 55 -6.95 -0.04 -13.64
C LEU A 55 -6.71 -0.50 -12.20
N MET A 56 -6.33 0.41 -11.32
CA MET A 56 -6.06 0.15 -9.91
C MET A 56 -7.29 -0.39 -9.18
N SER A 57 -8.48 0.19 -9.42
CA SER A 57 -9.73 -0.34 -8.85
C SER A 57 -10.00 -1.79 -9.28
N ARG A 58 -9.77 -2.11 -10.57
CA ARG A 58 -9.90 -3.47 -11.09
C ARG A 58 -8.86 -4.42 -10.49
N CYS A 59 -7.62 -3.96 -10.30
CA CYS A 59 -6.57 -4.74 -9.64
C CYS A 59 -6.96 -5.13 -8.22
N VAL A 60 -7.44 -4.18 -7.40
CA VAL A 60 -7.86 -4.51 -6.02
C VAL A 60 -9.05 -5.44 -5.99
N ARG A 61 -10.04 -5.24 -6.86
CA ARG A 61 -11.21 -6.14 -6.93
C ARG A 61 -10.79 -7.56 -7.27
N LEU A 62 -9.87 -7.72 -8.23
CA LEU A 62 -9.34 -9.02 -8.57
C LEU A 62 -8.54 -9.62 -7.41
N LEU A 63 -7.67 -8.85 -6.77
CA LEU A 63 -6.91 -9.29 -5.60
C LEU A 63 -7.82 -9.80 -4.47
N ARG A 64 -8.95 -9.12 -4.24
CA ARG A 64 -9.98 -9.59 -3.28
C ARG A 64 -10.72 -10.83 -3.75
N ALA A 65 -10.93 -11.00 -5.05
CA ALA A 65 -11.51 -12.23 -5.59
C ALA A 65 -10.57 -13.44 -5.41
N PHE A 66 -9.26 -13.21 -5.25
CA PHE A 66 -8.29 -14.24 -4.87
C PHE A 66 -8.22 -14.52 -3.37
N ASP A 67 -8.71 -13.63 -2.49
CA ASP A 67 -8.58 -13.81 -1.03
C ASP A 67 -9.11 -15.15 -0.50
N PRO A 68 -10.28 -15.68 -0.93
CA PRO A 68 -10.73 -17.00 -0.50
C PRO A 68 -9.73 -18.11 -0.83
N PHE A 69 -9.06 -18.04 -1.98
CA PHE A 69 -8.09 -19.05 -2.43
C PHE A 69 -6.71 -18.85 -1.79
N ARG A 70 -6.35 -17.60 -1.50
CA ARG A 70 -5.09 -17.25 -0.82
C ARG A 70 -5.13 -17.60 0.67
N LEU A 71 -6.30 -17.46 1.30
CA LEU A 71 -6.51 -17.70 2.73
C LEU A 71 -7.05 -19.10 3.05
N SER A 72 -7.58 -19.83 2.05
CA SER A 72 -7.99 -21.24 2.21
C SER A 72 -6.87 -22.21 1.81
N GLN A 73 -7.02 -23.47 2.25
CA GLN A 73 -6.00 -24.50 2.10
C GLN A 73 -5.96 -25.13 0.69
N ASP A 74 -7.00 -24.93 -0.13
CA ASP A 74 -7.14 -25.56 -1.45
C ASP A 74 -6.95 -24.55 -2.60
N LYS A 75 -5.69 -24.38 -3.02
CA LYS A 75 -5.34 -23.64 -4.25
C LYS A 75 -5.76 -24.38 -5.53
N ALA A 76 -6.18 -25.63 -5.45
CA ALA A 76 -6.47 -26.46 -6.62
C ALA A 76 -7.71 -25.99 -7.42
N ASP A 77 -8.54 -25.12 -6.85
CA ASP A 77 -9.86 -24.75 -7.39
C ASP A 77 -9.97 -23.31 -7.89
N ILE A 78 -8.86 -22.61 -8.17
CA ILE A 78 -8.91 -21.23 -8.67
C ILE A 78 -9.62 -21.20 -10.04
N PRO A 79 -10.74 -20.46 -10.18
CA PRO A 79 -11.48 -20.40 -11.43
C PRO A 79 -10.65 -19.82 -12.59
N SER A 80 -10.64 -20.50 -13.73
CA SER A 80 -9.97 -20.03 -14.96
C SER A 80 -10.35 -18.60 -15.36
N PRO A 81 -11.59 -18.11 -15.19
CA PRO A 81 -11.93 -16.71 -15.46
C PRO A 81 -11.15 -15.69 -14.63
N LEU A 82 -10.80 -15.99 -13.37
CA LEU A 82 -10.00 -15.09 -12.53
C LEU A 82 -8.57 -14.99 -13.06
N ILE A 83 -7.99 -16.13 -13.44
CA ILE A 83 -6.66 -16.21 -14.04
C ILE A 83 -6.62 -15.44 -15.36
N LEU A 84 -7.61 -15.63 -16.23
CA LEU A 84 -7.72 -14.88 -17.49
C LEU A 84 -7.82 -13.36 -17.24
N THR A 85 -8.64 -12.96 -16.26
CA THR A 85 -8.77 -11.54 -15.87
C THR A 85 -7.45 -10.96 -15.37
N GLN A 86 -6.66 -11.74 -14.64
CA GLN A 86 -5.31 -11.36 -14.18
C GLN A 86 -4.38 -11.08 -15.37
N TYR A 87 -4.33 -11.97 -16.36
CA TYR A 87 -3.52 -11.80 -17.57
C TYR A 87 -3.97 -10.58 -18.39
N GLU A 88 -5.27 -10.38 -18.56
CA GLU A 88 -5.80 -9.21 -19.27
C GLU A 88 -5.41 -7.91 -18.59
N LEU A 89 -5.54 -7.84 -17.25
CA LEU A 89 -5.17 -6.64 -16.48
C LEU A 89 -3.68 -6.35 -16.50
N LEU A 90 -2.83 -7.38 -16.43
CA LEU A 90 -1.38 -7.21 -16.57
C LEU A 90 -1.03 -6.60 -17.93
N ARG A 91 -1.64 -7.11 -19.01
CA ARG A 91 -1.45 -6.56 -20.36
C ARG A 91 -1.93 -5.11 -20.46
N GLU A 92 -3.08 -4.77 -19.88
CA GLU A 92 -3.59 -3.40 -19.87
C GLU A 92 -2.67 -2.44 -19.09
N LEU A 93 -2.09 -2.88 -17.96
CA LEU A 93 -1.11 -2.10 -17.21
C LEU A 93 0.20 -1.89 -17.99
N ASP A 94 0.66 -2.88 -18.74
CA ASP A 94 1.87 -2.77 -19.56
C ASP A 94 1.66 -1.76 -20.70
N ILE A 95 0.49 -1.79 -21.35
CA ILE A 95 0.11 -0.81 -22.38
C ILE A 95 0.06 0.60 -21.79
N TRP A 96 -0.66 0.77 -20.66
CA TRP A 96 -0.74 2.07 -19.97
C TRP A 96 0.65 2.60 -19.61
N HIS A 97 1.56 1.74 -19.14
CA HIS A 97 2.92 2.17 -18.78
C HIS A 97 3.73 2.64 -19.99
N ALA A 98 3.64 1.91 -21.10
CA ALA A 98 4.31 2.31 -22.34
C ALA A 98 3.83 3.70 -22.80
N GLU A 99 2.51 3.96 -22.76
CA GLU A 99 1.95 5.27 -23.08
C GLU A 99 2.36 6.36 -22.08
N PHE A 100 2.38 6.02 -20.79
CA PHE A 100 2.77 6.94 -19.72
C PHE A 100 4.24 7.37 -19.84
N VAL A 101 5.14 6.45 -20.22
CA VAL A 101 6.56 6.75 -20.46
C VAL A 101 6.71 7.75 -21.62
N VAL A 102 6.00 7.55 -22.73
CA VAL A 102 6.00 8.49 -23.86
C VAL A 102 5.42 9.85 -23.46
N PHE A 103 4.31 9.85 -22.73
CA PHE A 103 3.70 11.09 -22.23
C PHE A 103 4.64 11.84 -21.28
N LYS A 104 5.34 11.14 -20.40
CA LYS A 104 6.34 11.70 -19.48
C LYS A 104 7.46 12.43 -20.21
N GLU A 105 7.95 11.90 -21.33
CA GLU A 105 8.98 12.55 -22.16
C GLU A 105 8.47 13.82 -22.85
N SER A 106 7.17 13.90 -23.13
CA SER A 106 6.54 15.06 -23.79
C SER A 106 6.22 16.21 -22.83
N LEU A 107 6.22 15.95 -21.52
CA LEU A 107 5.78 16.89 -20.51
C LEU A 107 6.92 17.82 -20.06
N GLU A 108 6.63 19.11 -19.98
CA GLU A 108 7.58 20.08 -19.42
C GLU A 108 7.86 19.78 -17.93
N SER A 109 9.15 19.74 -17.58
CA SER A 109 9.59 19.51 -16.20
C SER A 109 9.32 20.75 -15.34
N ASN A 110 8.62 20.52 -14.24
CA ASN A 110 8.50 21.41 -13.11
C ASN A 110 8.20 20.56 -11.86
N ILE A 111 8.39 21.14 -10.67
CA ILE A 111 8.27 20.42 -9.39
C ILE A 111 6.93 19.69 -9.25
N GLU A 112 5.81 20.31 -9.63
CA GLU A 112 4.48 19.72 -9.48
C GLU A 112 4.24 18.58 -10.48
N ASN A 113 4.62 18.78 -11.74
CA ASN A 113 4.59 17.74 -12.77
C ASN A 113 5.47 16.56 -12.38
N ASP A 114 6.70 16.82 -11.92
CA ASP A 114 7.64 15.78 -11.53
C ASP A 114 7.12 14.97 -10.33
N ARG A 115 6.57 15.65 -9.31
CA ARG A 115 5.91 14.98 -8.17
C ARG A 115 4.74 14.11 -8.62
N PHE A 116 3.90 14.63 -9.51
CA PHE A 116 2.78 13.89 -10.06
C PHE A 116 3.26 12.61 -10.77
N LEU A 117 4.27 12.74 -11.64
CA LEU A 117 4.83 11.61 -12.38
C LEU A 117 5.39 10.53 -11.45
N ARG A 118 6.01 10.91 -10.33
CA ARG A 118 6.50 9.95 -9.31
C ARG A 118 5.36 9.18 -8.63
N ILE A 119 4.27 9.82 -8.26
CA ILE A 119 3.10 9.13 -7.67
C ILE A 119 2.52 8.12 -8.68
N MET A 120 2.37 8.52 -9.95
CA MET A 120 1.85 7.64 -11.00
C MET A 120 2.75 6.41 -11.21
N GLU A 121 4.07 6.61 -11.21
CA GLU A 121 5.05 5.53 -11.32
C GLU A 121 4.93 4.54 -10.14
N ILE A 122 4.84 5.05 -8.90
CA ILE A 122 4.63 4.19 -7.71
C ILE A 122 3.33 3.41 -7.80
N ARG A 123 2.22 4.08 -8.16
CA ARG A 123 0.91 3.42 -8.30
C ARG A 123 0.96 2.29 -9.33
N TRP A 124 1.65 2.49 -10.45
CA TRP A 124 1.84 1.45 -11.46
C TRP A 124 2.63 0.25 -10.91
N TYR A 125 3.78 0.48 -10.26
CA TYR A 125 4.55 -0.60 -9.64
C TYR A 125 3.72 -1.39 -8.63
N VAL A 126 2.97 -0.70 -7.77
CA VAL A 126 2.11 -1.34 -6.77
C VAL A 126 1.01 -2.18 -7.43
N CYS A 127 0.35 -1.67 -8.48
CA CYS A 127 -0.64 -2.45 -9.23
C CYS A 127 -0.03 -3.68 -9.88
N ASN A 128 1.16 -3.55 -10.45
CA ASN A 128 1.88 -4.65 -11.08
C ASN A 128 2.23 -5.74 -10.04
N ILE A 129 2.78 -5.35 -8.89
CA ILE A 129 3.05 -6.26 -7.77
C ILE A 129 1.76 -6.96 -7.33
N TRP A 130 0.68 -6.20 -7.07
CA TRP A 130 -0.61 -6.75 -6.65
C TRP A 130 -1.10 -7.85 -7.56
N LEU A 131 -1.10 -7.61 -8.87
CA LEU A 131 -1.55 -8.62 -9.83
C LEU A 131 -0.64 -9.83 -9.83
N GLN A 132 0.68 -9.67 -9.80
CA GLN A 132 1.60 -10.81 -9.84
C GLN A 132 1.52 -11.69 -8.60
N ILE A 133 1.31 -11.10 -7.42
CA ILE A 133 1.25 -11.83 -6.15
C ILE A 133 -0.15 -12.36 -5.84
N ALA A 134 -1.20 -11.91 -6.54
CA ALA A 134 -2.59 -12.19 -6.20
C ALA A 134 -2.91 -13.67 -6.07
N ASN A 135 -2.29 -14.50 -6.90
CA ASN A 135 -2.52 -15.94 -6.97
C ASN A 135 -1.35 -16.78 -6.41
N GLN A 136 -0.47 -16.16 -5.61
CA GLN A 136 0.78 -16.78 -5.17
C GLN A 136 0.81 -16.92 -3.65
N ASP A 137 1.75 -17.74 -3.15
CA ASP A 137 2.08 -17.74 -1.72
C ASP A 137 2.63 -16.39 -1.29
N GLU A 138 2.41 -16.00 -0.03
CA GLU A 138 2.87 -14.68 0.43
C GLU A 138 4.40 -14.51 0.35
N MET A 139 5.16 -15.60 0.50
CA MET A 139 6.61 -15.60 0.35
C MET A 139 7.07 -15.33 -1.10
N PHE A 140 6.16 -15.37 -2.08
CA PHE A 140 6.49 -15.05 -3.47
C PHE A 140 6.98 -13.60 -3.62
N CYS A 141 6.56 -12.70 -2.72
CA CYS A 141 7.04 -11.31 -2.67
C CYS A 141 8.55 -11.19 -2.35
N ASP A 142 9.19 -12.27 -1.88
CA ASP A 142 10.62 -12.28 -1.57
C ASP A 142 11.50 -12.66 -2.78
N ALA A 143 10.88 -13.00 -3.91
CA ALA A 143 11.64 -13.25 -5.12
C ALA A 143 12.42 -12.00 -5.52
N MET A 144 13.64 -12.20 -6.04
CA MET A 144 14.56 -11.11 -6.41
C MET A 144 13.91 -10.07 -7.33
N ILE A 145 12.99 -10.49 -8.20
CA ILE A 145 12.27 -9.58 -9.11
C ILE A 145 11.44 -8.53 -8.34
N PHE A 146 10.80 -8.92 -7.24
CA PHE A 146 10.01 -7.99 -6.42
C PHE A 146 10.89 -7.12 -5.54
N ARG A 147 12.06 -7.61 -5.12
CA ARG A 147 13.06 -6.77 -4.45
C ARG A 147 13.38 -5.54 -5.30
N ALA A 148 13.71 -5.73 -6.59
CA ALA A 148 14.01 -4.62 -7.49
C ALA A 148 12.82 -3.67 -7.69
N GLN A 149 11.59 -4.20 -7.74
CA GLN A 149 10.39 -3.37 -7.81
C GLN A 149 10.17 -2.55 -6.52
N PHE A 150 10.38 -3.15 -5.34
CA PHE A 150 10.32 -2.44 -4.07
C PHE A 150 11.42 -1.38 -3.93
N GLU A 151 12.65 -1.70 -4.34
CA GLU A 151 13.77 -0.74 -4.41
C GLU A 151 13.38 0.47 -5.24
N ARG A 152 12.80 0.25 -6.43
CA ARG A 152 12.35 1.34 -7.29
C ARG A 152 11.23 2.16 -6.66
N VAL A 153 10.25 1.52 -6.03
CA VAL A 153 9.17 2.24 -5.33
C VAL A 153 9.73 3.16 -4.24
N VAL A 154 10.65 2.65 -3.42
CA VAL A 154 11.28 3.41 -2.33
C VAL A 154 12.13 4.56 -2.87
N GLU A 155 12.91 4.33 -3.93
CA GLU A 155 13.70 5.35 -4.61
C GLU A 155 12.81 6.48 -5.15
N VAL A 156 11.76 6.14 -5.90
CA VAL A 156 10.80 7.09 -6.49
C VAL A 156 10.05 7.86 -5.39
N ALA A 157 9.78 7.23 -4.24
CA ALA A 157 9.18 7.90 -3.09
C ALA A 157 10.15 8.86 -2.39
N ARG A 158 11.45 8.55 -2.36
CA ARG A 158 12.50 9.45 -1.87
C ARG A 158 12.64 10.68 -2.78
N GLU A 159 12.61 10.48 -4.09
CA GLU A 159 12.57 11.58 -5.07
C GLU A 159 11.33 12.45 -4.85
N TYR A 160 10.16 11.83 -4.68
CA TYR A 160 8.91 12.53 -4.38
C TYR A 160 8.99 13.38 -3.10
N ALA A 161 9.54 12.82 -2.01
CA ALA A 161 9.74 13.52 -0.75
C ALA A 161 10.67 14.73 -0.90
N THR A 162 11.75 14.56 -1.67
CA THR A 162 12.74 15.61 -1.95
C THR A 162 12.12 16.76 -2.76
N LEU A 163 11.33 16.45 -3.78
CA LEU A 163 10.60 17.47 -4.54
C LEU A 163 9.57 18.20 -3.66
N GLY A 164 8.93 17.48 -2.72
CA GLY A 164 8.00 18.06 -1.77
C GLY A 164 8.64 19.07 -0.80
N SER A 165 9.88 18.83 -0.35
CA SER A 165 10.59 19.77 0.52
C SER A 165 11.07 21.02 -0.23
N LEU A 166 11.28 20.93 -1.53
CA LEU A 166 11.64 22.04 -2.41
C LEU A 166 10.44 22.90 -2.82
N ALA A 167 9.21 22.41 -2.68
CA ALA A 167 8.00 23.15 -3.00
C ALA A 167 7.77 24.28 -1.98
N VAL A 168 7.91 25.54 -2.42
CA VAL A 168 7.78 26.75 -1.58
C VAL A 168 6.37 26.94 -1.03
N THR A 169 5.37 26.38 -1.70
CA THR A 169 3.97 26.38 -1.26
C THR A 169 3.64 25.04 -0.63
N GLN A 170 3.34 25.03 0.67
CA GLN A 170 2.51 23.96 1.22
C GLN A 170 1.23 23.93 0.40
N SER A 171 1.05 22.93 -0.45
CA SER A 171 -0.22 22.71 -1.10
C SER A 171 -1.26 22.64 0.02
N PRO A 172 -2.38 23.38 -0.07
CA PRO A 172 -3.37 23.35 0.99
C PRO A 172 -3.81 21.89 1.18
N ASN A 173 -4.04 21.50 2.43
CA ASN A 173 -4.63 20.20 2.82
C ASN A 173 -6.05 20.10 2.25
N PHE A 174 -6.19 20.03 0.94
CA PHE A 174 -7.44 19.69 0.28
C PHE A 174 -7.62 18.20 0.43
N PHE A 175 -8.79 17.83 0.94
CA PHE A 175 -9.31 16.49 0.82
C PHE A 175 -9.41 16.18 -0.68
N LYS A 176 -8.42 15.46 -1.23
CA LYS A 176 -8.47 14.91 -2.59
C LYS A 176 -8.99 13.48 -2.47
N PHE A 177 -9.98 13.12 -3.29
CA PHE A 177 -10.45 11.73 -3.44
C PHE A 177 -9.47 10.88 -4.27
N GLU A 178 -8.18 11.23 -4.24
CA GLU A 178 -7.12 10.53 -4.95
C GLU A 178 -6.27 9.78 -3.93
N MET A 179 -5.90 8.53 -4.26
CA MET A 179 -5.06 7.71 -3.37
C MET A 179 -3.65 8.32 -3.28
N GLY A 180 -3.33 8.94 -2.15
CA GLY A 180 -2.00 9.50 -1.95
C GLY A 180 -0.91 8.44 -1.82
N ILE A 181 0.30 8.88 -1.52
CA ILE A 181 1.48 8.01 -1.46
C ILE A 181 1.51 7.15 -0.18
N ALA A 182 0.81 7.58 0.89
CA ALA A 182 0.83 6.89 2.18
C ALA A 182 0.37 5.42 2.10
N PRO A 183 -0.81 5.07 1.55
CA PRO A 183 -1.20 3.67 1.43
C PRO A 183 -0.26 2.85 0.53
N LEU A 184 0.36 3.46 -0.49
CA LEU A 184 1.32 2.76 -1.36
C LEU A 184 2.59 2.38 -0.59
N LEU A 185 3.12 3.29 0.23
CA LEU A 185 4.26 3.00 1.11
C LEU A 185 3.87 2.02 2.21
N HIS A 186 2.67 2.14 2.76
CA HIS A 186 2.18 1.18 3.74
C HIS A 186 2.12 -0.24 3.16
N PHE A 187 1.69 -0.40 1.90
CA PHE A 187 1.76 -1.69 1.20
C PHE A 187 3.18 -2.26 1.16
N VAL A 188 4.17 -1.43 0.81
CA VAL A 188 5.59 -1.85 0.81
C VAL A 188 6.02 -2.32 2.20
N VAL A 189 5.66 -1.57 3.25
CA VAL A 189 5.99 -1.94 4.63
C VAL A 189 5.38 -3.30 5.02
N LEU A 190 4.15 -3.58 4.58
CA LEU A 190 3.47 -4.84 4.88
C LEU A 190 3.98 -6.03 4.05
N LYS A 191 4.40 -5.83 2.79
CA LYS A 191 4.71 -6.94 1.86
C LYS A 191 6.20 -7.18 1.61
N CYS A 192 7.03 -6.14 1.55
CA CYS A 192 8.47 -6.30 1.37
C CYS A 192 9.11 -6.83 2.66
N ARG A 193 9.83 -7.95 2.67
CA ARG A 193 10.49 -8.50 3.88
C ARG A 193 11.98 -8.18 4.01
N TYR A 194 12.51 -7.35 3.11
CA TYR A 194 13.86 -6.80 3.23
C TYR A 194 13.86 -5.65 4.23
N LEU A 195 14.53 -5.85 5.37
CA LEU A 195 14.47 -4.93 6.51
C LEU A 195 14.85 -3.49 6.14
N GLU A 196 15.90 -3.30 5.35
CA GLU A 196 16.38 -2.00 4.86
C GLU A 196 15.28 -1.24 4.11
N LEU A 197 14.71 -1.86 3.07
CA LEU A 197 13.65 -1.26 2.25
C LEU A 197 12.39 -1.01 3.06
N ARG A 198 12.06 -1.94 3.97
CA ARG A 198 10.88 -1.85 4.83
C ARG A 198 10.99 -0.66 5.79
N LEU A 199 12.14 -0.49 6.44
CA LEU A 199 12.41 0.64 7.33
C LEU A 199 12.44 1.96 6.59
N GLU A 200 13.03 1.98 5.40
CA GLU A 200 13.05 3.19 4.58
C GLU A 200 11.64 3.59 4.15
N ALA A 201 10.83 2.66 3.62
CA ALA A 201 9.43 2.91 3.28
C ALA A 201 8.61 3.38 4.49
N TRP A 202 8.83 2.77 5.66
CA TRP A 202 8.18 3.16 6.91
C TRP A 202 8.56 4.57 7.35
N ASN A 203 9.83 4.95 7.20
CA ASN A 203 10.26 6.31 7.51
C ASN A 203 9.73 7.33 6.48
N LEU A 204 9.72 6.99 5.19
CA LEU A 204 9.14 7.84 4.15
C LEU A 204 7.65 8.09 4.42
N LEU A 205 6.89 7.08 4.89
CA LEU A 205 5.48 7.24 5.26
C LEU A 205 5.27 8.36 6.29
N ARG A 206 6.21 8.56 7.21
CA ARG A 206 6.20 9.67 8.18
C ARG A 206 6.49 11.03 7.53
N VAL A 207 7.38 11.06 6.54
CA VAL A 207 7.83 12.30 5.87
C VAL A 207 6.78 12.80 4.87
N VAL A 208 6.22 11.89 4.06
CA VAL A 208 5.33 12.24 2.95
C VAL A 208 3.86 12.05 3.25
N GLY A 209 3.52 11.28 4.29
CA GLY A 209 2.14 11.02 4.65
C GLY A 209 1.45 12.27 5.17
N CYS A 210 0.38 12.71 4.51
CA CYS A 210 -0.51 13.70 5.12
C CYS A 210 -1.30 13.03 6.26
N ALA A 211 -1.56 13.74 7.36
CA ALA A 211 -2.24 13.19 8.54
C ALA A 211 -3.63 12.59 8.23
N ARG A 212 -4.27 13.00 7.12
CA ARG A 212 -5.53 12.45 6.61
C ARG A 212 -5.53 12.47 5.08
N GLU A 213 -4.90 11.49 4.45
CA GLU A 213 -5.14 11.21 3.04
C GLU A 213 -6.50 10.52 2.92
N SER A 214 -7.59 11.28 2.81
CA SER A 214 -8.95 10.71 2.67
C SER A 214 -9.33 9.79 3.85
N LEU A 215 -9.72 8.53 3.59
CA LEU A 215 -10.02 7.50 4.60
C LEU A 215 -8.77 6.92 5.31
N TRP A 216 -7.58 7.26 4.85
CA TRP A 216 -6.32 6.68 5.29
C TRP A 216 -5.71 7.51 6.43
N ASP A 217 -5.64 6.95 7.63
CA ASP A 217 -4.96 7.58 8.77
C ASP A 217 -3.47 7.16 8.75
N SER A 218 -2.60 8.07 8.30
CA SER A 218 -1.17 7.81 8.17
C SER A 218 -0.49 7.55 9.51
N ILE A 219 -1.03 8.07 10.62
CA ILE A 219 -0.54 7.80 11.98
C ILE A 219 -0.80 6.34 12.32
N ILE A 220 -2.00 5.84 12.02
CA ILE A 220 -2.35 4.43 12.20
C ILE A 220 -1.48 3.54 11.31
N MET A 221 -1.32 3.86 10.02
CA MET A 221 -0.47 3.09 9.10
C MET A 221 0.98 3.01 9.58
N TYR A 222 1.52 4.13 10.07
CA TYR A 222 2.86 4.20 10.63
C TYR A 222 3.00 3.34 11.88
N ALA A 223 2.01 3.38 12.79
CA ALA A 223 1.99 2.56 13.99
C ALA A 223 1.87 1.05 13.68
N ILE A 224 1.01 0.66 12.73
CA ILE A 224 0.89 -0.73 12.25
C ILE A 224 2.22 -1.18 11.65
N GLY A 225 2.81 -0.36 10.77
CA GLY A 225 4.08 -0.65 10.12
C GLY A 225 5.19 -0.94 11.13
N ARG A 226 5.29 -0.12 12.18
CA ARG A 226 6.23 -0.34 13.29
C ARG A 226 6.06 -1.72 13.92
N ARG A 227 4.83 -2.08 14.33
CA ARG A 227 4.57 -3.38 14.97
C ARG A 227 4.83 -4.56 14.06
N VAL A 228 4.54 -4.43 12.76
CA VAL A 228 4.85 -5.47 11.77
C VAL A 228 6.36 -5.65 11.66
N ILE A 229 7.14 -4.57 11.54
CA ILE A 229 8.60 -4.64 11.49
C ILE A 229 9.17 -5.31 12.75
N GLU A 230 8.78 -4.81 13.93
CA GLU A 230 9.26 -5.31 15.22
C GLU A 230 8.96 -6.81 15.39
N ARG A 231 7.74 -7.24 15.02
CA ARG A 231 7.33 -8.64 15.15
C ARG A 231 8.01 -9.55 14.15
N GLU A 232 7.99 -9.22 12.86
CA GLU A 232 8.52 -10.14 11.85
C GLU A 232 10.04 -10.29 11.97
N HIS A 233 10.74 -9.19 12.24
CA HIS A 233 12.20 -9.19 12.33
C HIS A 233 12.75 -9.45 13.74
N GLY A 234 11.90 -9.48 14.77
CA GLY A 234 12.34 -9.69 16.15
C GLY A 234 13.23 -8.56 16.67
N ILE A 235 12.94 -7.31 16.27
CA ILE A 235 13.68 -6.11 16.69
C ILE A 235 12.78 -5.19 17.51
N GLU A 236 13.38 -4.30 18.29
CA GLU A 236 12.68 -3.22 18.97
C GLU A 236 13.10 -1.89 18.38
N LEU A 237 12.15 -1.14 17.80
CA LEU A 237 12.43 0.18 17.26
C LEU A 237 12.30 1.20 18.39
N PRO A 238 13.30 2.07 18.61
CA PRO A 238 13.18 3.12 19.61
C PRO A 238 12.09 4.13 19.24
N PRO A 239 11.40 4.72 20.22
CA PRO A 239 10.44 5.79 19.97
C PRO A 239 11.15 7.01 19.34
N GLY A 240 10.58 7.56 18.27
CA GLY A 240 11.12 8.76 17.62
C GLY A 240 12.42 8.55 16.86
N ILE A 241 12.70 7.32 16.42
CA ILE A 241 13.92 6.99 15.68
C ILE A 241 14.19 7.93 14.49
N THR A 242 15.42 8.42 14.41
CA THR A 242 15.91 9.27 13.32
C THR A 242 16.49 8.44 12.17
N ASN A 243 16.59 9.04 10.99
CA ASN A 243 17.18 8.37 9.81
C ASN A 243 18.62 7.91 10.07
N GLU A 244 19.39 8.73 10.76
CA GLU A 244 20.79 8.42 11.13
C GLU A 244 20.88 7.19 12.05
N GLN A 245 19.93 7.02 12.97
CA GLN A 245 19.87 5.86 13.85
C GLN A 245 19.42 4.59 13.11
N LEU A 246 18.58 4.72 12.07
CA LEU A 246 18.24 3.60 11.20
C LEU A 246 19.49 3.13 10.43
N GLU A 247 20.25 4.04 9.83
CA GLU A 247 21.47 3.70 9.06
C GLU A 247 22.56 3.03 9.92
N GLN A 248 22.59 3.31 11.21
CA GLN A 248 23.56 2.74 12.16
C GLN A 248 23.14 1.37 12.72
N MET A 249 21.86 0.98 12.61
CA MET A 249 21.43 -0.38 12.94
C MET A 249 21.92 -1.31 11.83
N GLY A 250 23.12 -1.87 11.98
CA GLY A 250 23.65 -2.85 11.04
C GLY A 250 22.63 -3.96 10.77
N PHE A 251 22.04 -3.94 9.58
CA PHE A 251 20.92 -4.82 9.26
C PHE A 251 21.45 -6.20 8.91
N ASN A 252 20.90 -7.22 9.57
CA ASN A 252 21.03 -8.57 9.05
C ASN A 252 20.17 -8.65 7.78
N SER A 253 20.80 -9.00 6.65
CA SER A 253 20.12 -9.18 5.36
C SER A 253 19.25 -10.44 5.30
N ALA A 254 19.26 -11.25 6.35
CA ALA A 254 18.41 -12.43 6.47
C ALA A 254 16.92 -12.02 6.50
N LEU A 255 16.15 -12.65 5.62
CA LEU A 255 14.69 -12.54 5.62
C LEU A 255 14.11 -13.21 6.87
N PRO A 256 13.03 -12.67 7.45
CA PRO A 256 12.36 -13.28 8.60
C PRO A 256 11.78 -14.66 8.23
N SER A 257 11.66 -15.56 9.20
CA SER A 257 11.05 -16.87 8.98
C SER A 257 9.56 -16.73 8.63
N ASP A 258 9.00 -17.73 7.95
CA ASP A 258 7.57 -17.73 7.61
C ASP A 258 6.68 -17.83 8.86
N GLU A 259 7.15 -18.46 9.95
CA GLU A 259 6.41 -18.52 11.23
C GLU A 259 6.16 -17.14 11.85
N MET A 260 7.04 -16.19 11.56
CA MET A 260 6.94 -14.80 12.03
C MET A 260 6.12 -13.94 11.06
N ARG A 261 5.74 -14.46 9.89
CA ARG A 261 5.02 -13.71 8.86
C ARG A 261 3.60 -13.37 9.32
N ILE A 262 3.26 -12.09 9.27
CA ILE A 262 1.90 -11.61 9.50
C ILE A 262 1.14 -11.71 8.17
N ARG A 263 0.12 -12.56 8.14
CA ARG A 263 -0.75 -12.78 6.97
C ARG A 263 -1.75 -11.66 6.77
N ASP A 264 -2.31 -11.19 7.88
CA ASP A 264 -3.29 -10.10 7.90
C ASP A 264 -3.33 -9.42 9.28
N SER A 265 -3.92 -8.23 9.33
CA SER A 265 -4.12 -7.49 10.56
C SER A 265 -5.40 -6.66 10.52
N TYR A 266 -6.10 -6.56 11.64
CA TYR A 266 -7.24 -5.66 11.76
C TYR A 266 -7.25 -4.99 13.13
N LEU A 267 -7.72 -3.75 13.13
CA LEU A 267 -7.91 -2.97 14.35
C LEU A 267 -9.18 -3.43 15.05
N GLU A 268 -9.09 -3.59 16.36
CA GLU A 268 -10.25 -3.80 17.21
C GLU A 268 -10.80 -2.45 17.69
N ASP A 269 -12.02 -2.46 18.20
CA ASP A 269 -12.70 -1.26 18.72
C ASP A 269 -12.21 -0.87 20.13
N GLU A 270 -11.46 -1.75 20.79
CA GLU A 270 -10.92 -1.50 22.13
C GLU A 270 -9.82 -0.42 22.08
N ILE A 271 -10.06 0.67 22.80
CA ILE A 271 -9.19 1.82 22.94
C ILE A 271 -9.02 2.11 24.43
N GLU A 272 -7.78 2.28 24.87
CA GLU A 272 -7.45 2.56 26.26
C GLU A 272 -6.45 3.71 26.38
N LEU A 273 -6.49 4.42 27.51
CA LEU A 273 -5.47 5.40 27.86
C LEU A 273 -4.30 4.67 28.52
N HIS A 274 -3.09 4.99 28.09
CA HIS A 274 -1.85 4.42 28.58
C HIS A 274 -0.85 5.52 28.89
N VAL A 275 -0.21 5.46 30.05
CA VAL A 275 0.89 6.35 30.39
C VAL A 275 2.18 5.60 30.09
N ASP A 276 3.01 6.15 29.20
CA ASP A 276 4.30 5.55 28.86
C ASP A 276 5.30 5.66 30.03
N CYS A 277 6.49 5.06 29.87
CA CYS A 277 7.54 5.12 30.89
C CYS A 277 8.08 6.54 31.15
N GLY A 278 7.80 7.50 30.27
CA GLY A 278 8.14 8.92 30.41
C GLY A 278 7.05 9.75 31.08
N GLY A 279 5.93 9.15 31.47
CA GLY A 279 4.79 9.87 32.07
C GLY A 279 3.89 10.56 31.05
N VAL A 280 4.07 10.29 29.75
CA VAL A 280 3.27 10.88 28.67
C VAL A 280 2.01 10.06 28.47
N LEU A 281 0.85 10.73 28.45
CA LEU A 281 -0.43 10.10 28.15
C LEU A 281 -0.50 9.78 26.65
N MET A 282 -0.80 8.53 26.34
CA MET A 282 -0.88 7.98 25.01
C MET A 282 -2.21 7.23 24.87
N THR A 283 -2.79 7.25 23.67
CA THR A 283 -3.94 6.39 23.39
C THR A 283 -3.41 5.07 22.82
N ARG A 284 -3.77 3.94 23.41
CA ARG A 284 -3.49 2.63 22.82
C ARG A 284 -4.75 2.05 22.18
N ARG A 285 -4.62 1.50 20.99
CA ARG A 285 -5.69 0.79 20.27
C ARG A 285 -5.30 -0.66 20.07
N ARG A 286 -6.23 -1.59 20.29
CA ARG A 286 -5.95 -3.00 20.11
C ARG A 286 -5.90 -3.38 18.63
N ILE A 287 -4.93 -4.22 18.27
CA ILE A 287 -4.76 -4.79 16.94
C ILE A 287 -4.66 -6.32 17.07
N SER A 288 -5.25 -7.03 16.12
CA SER A 288 -5.14 -8.48 16.00
C SER A 288 -4.36 -8.82 14.74
N PHE A 289 -3.30 -9.61 14.89
CA PHE A 289 -2.50 -10.17 13.80
C PHE A 289 -2.92 -11.63 13.54
N LEU A 290 -3.03 -12.00 12.26
CA LEU A 290 -3.17 -13.37 11.82
C LEU A 290 -1.81 -13.90 11.39
N MET A 291 -1.34 -14.95 12.04
CA MET A 291 0.00 -15.54 11.82
C MET A 291 -0.12 -17.05 11.62
N PRO A 292 0.86 -17.71 10.98
CA PRO A 292 0.89 -19.18 10.91
C PRO A 292 0.90 -19.82 12.31
N HIS A 293 0.12 -20.89 12.46
CA HIS A 293 0.21 -21.81 13.58
C HIS A 293 1.26 -22.90 13.26
N SER A 294 1.92 -23.44 14.28
CA SER A 294 2.96 -24.48 14.14
C SER A 294 2.40 -25.83 13.65
N ASP A 295 1.10 -26.04 13.79
CA ASP A 295 0.38 -27.19 13.22
C ASP A 295 -0.24 -26.79 11.87
N GLN A 296 -0.03 -27.64 10.87
CA GLN A 296 -0.22 -27.37 9.44
C GLN A 296 -1.47 -26.53 9.10
N ASN A 297 -1.20 -25.40 8.41
CA ASN A 297 -2.15 -24.60 7.63
C ASN A 297 -3.30 -23.91 8.40
N GLN A 298 -3.18 -23.74 9.73
CA GLN A 298 -4.09 -22.90 10.51
C GLN A 298 -3.48 -21.52 10.83
N LEU A 299 -4.31 -20.49 10.87
CA LEU A 299 -3.91 -19.15 11.32
C LEU A 299 -4.24 -18.97 12.80
N LYS A 300 -3.25 -18.55 13.58
CA LYS A 300 -3.45 -18.11 14.96
C LYS A 300 -3.68 -16.61 15.02
N ARG A 301 -4.57 -16.19 15.91
CA ARG A 301 -4.80 -14.79 16.23
C ARG A 301 -3.88 -14.37 17.38
N VAL A 302 -3.03 -13.38 17.14
CA VAL A 302 -2.16 -12.79 18.16
C VAL A 302 -2.58 -11.35 18.39
N ARG A 303 -2.97 -11.03 19.62
CA ARG A 303 -3.38 -9.67 20.00
C ARG A 303 -2.17 -8.83 20.39
N ASP A 304 -2.26 -7.54 20.10
CA ASP A 304 -1.23 -6.56 20.41
C ASP A 304 -1.82 -5.15 20.59
N TRP A 305 -0.99 -4.19 20.97
CA TRP A 305 -1.35 -2.80 21.15
C TRP A 305 -0.59 -1.90 20.19
N LEU A 306 -1.32 -0.98 19.56
CA LEU A 306 -0.76 0.17 18.85
C LEU A 306 -0.79 1.37 19.77
N TYR A 307 0.34 2.04 19.92
CA TYR A 307 0.46 3.27 20.70
C TYR A 307 0.37 4.46 19.75
N LEU A 308 -0.64 5.30 19.95
CA LEU A 308 -0.94 6.46 19.12
C LEU A 308 -0.72 7.72 19.96
N PRO A 309 -0.11 8.77 19.37
CA PRO A 309 -0.03 10.06 20.02
C PRO A 309 -1.45 10.60 20.27
N GLU A 310 -1.63 11.31 21.38
CA GLU A 310 -2.92 11.91 21.73
C GLU A 310 -3.34 12.91 20.62
N LYS A 311 -4.58 12.77 20.12
CA LYS A 311 -5.14 13.75 19.18
C LYS A 311 -5.48 15.00 19.98
N ASN A 312 -4.63 16.03 19.90
CA ASN A 312 -4.99 17.40 20.30
C ASN A 312 -6.20 17.90 19.51
#